data_AF-A0A7C5HP28-F1
#
_entry.id   AF-A0A7C5HP28-F1
#
_cell.length_a   1.000
_cell.length_b   1.000
_cell.length_c   1.000
_cell.angle_alpha   90.00
_cell.angle_beta   90.00
_cell.angle_gamma   90.00
#
_symmetry.space_group_name_H-M   'P 1'
#
loop_
_entity.id
_entity.type
_entity.pdbx_description
1 polymer ?
#
loop_
_entity_poly.entity_id
_entity_poly.type
_entity_poly.pdbx_seq_one_letter_code
_entity_poly.pdbx_strand_id
1 'polypeptide(L)' 'SGETARERAMHILHHTGVASVPGSAFFHGTGGENLVRFCFAKEQSVLDEACEKLQKLRTV' A
#
# COMPACT_ATOMS: atom_id res chain seq x y z
N SER A 1 -0.10 -9.97 1.40
CA SER A 1 -0.59 -10.81 2.51
C SER A 1 -0.66 -9.96 3.79
N GLY A 2 -1.01 -10.56 4.94
CA GLY A 2 -1.12 -9.88 6.24
C GLY A 2 -2.53 -9.96 6.83
N GLU A 3 -2.63 -9.94 8.16
CA GLU A 3 -3.90 -9.98 8.90
C GLU A 3 -4.40 -8.57 9.23
N THR A 4 -3.48 -7.63 9.46
CA THR A 4 -3.79 -6.21 9.75
C THR A 4 -3.46 -5.28 8.59
N ALA A 5 -4.08 -4.09 8.56
CA ALA A 5 -3.76 -3.04 7.58
C ALA A 5 -2.29 -2.60 7.68
N ARG A 6 -1.71 -2.62 8.88
CA ARG A 6 -0.29 -2.33 9.08
C ARG A 6 0.58 -3.38 8.39
N GLU A 7 0.32 -4.65 8.64
CA GLU A 7 1.07 -5.75 8.00
C GLU A 7 0.93 -5.73 6.49
N ARG A 8 -0.27 -5.46 5.97
CA ARG A 8 -0.51 -5.31 4.53
C ARG A 8 0.28 -4.14 3.94
N ALA A 9 0.29 -2.98 4.59
CA ALA A 9 1.08 -1.83 4.15
C ALA A 9 2.60 -2.14 4.17
N MET A 10 3.10 -2.80 5.22
CA MET A 10 4.50 -3.23 5.30
C MET A 10 4.84 -4.29 4.25
N HIS A 11 3.92 -5.21 3.95
CA HIS A 11 4.09 -6.19 2.89
C HIS A 11 4.27 -5.51 1.53
N ILE A 12 3.42 -4.52 1.20
CA ILE A 12 3.56 -3.73 -0.04
C ILE A 12 4.93 -3.05 -0.06
N LEU A 13 5.32 -2.36 1.02
CA LEU A 13 6.59 -1.65 1.11
C LEU A 13 7.79 -2.58 0.91
N HIS A 14 7.84 -3.70 1.63
CA HIS A 14 8.97 -4.63 1.56
C HIS A 14 9.09 -5.35 0.22
N HIS A 15 7.96 -5.71 -0.43
CA HIS A 15 7.99 -6.46 -1.68
C HIS A 15 8.18 -5.57 -2.91
N THR A 16 7.66 -4.35 -2.87
CA THR A 16 7.60 -3.47 -4.06
C THR A 16 8.50 -2.24 -3.93
N GLY A 17 8.85 -1.83 -2.71
CA GLY A 17 9.51 -0.56 -2.43
C GLY A 17 8.57 0.64 -2.46
N VAL A 18 7.25 0.44 -2.52
CA VAL A 18 6.24 1.51 -2.55
C VAL A 18 5.54 1.61 -1.19
N ALA A 19 5.60 2.78 -0.56
CA ALA A 19 4.95 3.01 0.73
C ALA A 19 3.46 3.33 0.57
N SER A 20 2.65 2.84 1.50
CA SER A 20 1.23 3.19 1.66
C SER A 20 0.90 3.46 3.12
N VAL A 21 -0.21 4.13 3.38
CA VAL A 21 -0.71 4.37 4.75
C VAL A 21 -1.72 3.28 5.11
N PRO A 22 -1.59 2.59 6.26
CA PRO A 22 -2.58 1.62 6.73
C PRO A 22 -3.97 2.23 6.83
N GLY A 23 -4.99 1.52 6.33
CA GLY A 23 -6.38 1.98 6.36
C GLY A 23 -6.91 2.20 7.78
N SER A 24 -6.46 1.41 8.76
CA SER A 24 -6.84 1.55 10.16
C SER A 24 -6.49 2.90 10.79
N ALA A 25 -5.64 3.72 10.17
CA ALA A 25 -5.40 5.10 10.60
C ALA A 25 -6.60 6.06 10.34
N PHE A 26 -7.58 5.64 9.54
CA PHE A 26 -8.71 6.47 9.10
C PHE A 26 -10.07 6.03 9.64
N PHE A 27 -10.14 4.89 10.33
CA PHE A 27 -11.38 4.32 10.85
C PHE A 27 -11.24 4.02 12.34
N HIS A 28 -12.36 4.04 13.06
CA HIS A 28 -12.42 3.54 14.44
C HIS A 28 -12.76 2.04 14.46
N GLY A 29 -12.28 1.33 15.48
CA GLY A 29 -12.52 -0.10 15.63
C GLY A 29 -11.80 -0.93 14.56
N THR A 30 -12.46 -1.97 14.03
CA THR A 30 -11.89 -2.90 13.03
C THR A 30 -12.05 -2.41 11.58
N GLY A 31 -12.44 -1.15 11.38
CA GLY A 31 -12.59 -0.57 10.04
C GLY A 31 -11.24 -0.40 9.35
N GLY A 32 -11.21 -0.59 8.03
CA GLY A 32 -10.03 -0.30 7.23
C GLY A 32 -8.88 -1.31 7.31
N GLU A 33 -9.03 -2.44 8.02
CA GLU A 33 -8.00 -3.48 8.13
C GLU A 33 -7.61 -4.13 6.78
N ASN A 34 -8.50 -4.04 5.78
CA ASN A 34 -8.26 -4.52 4.41
C ASN A 34 -7.97 -3.39 3.42
N LEU A 35 -7.73 -2.16 3.89
CA LEU A 35 -7.50 -0.99 3.06
C LEU A 35 -6.10 -0.41 3.28
N VAL A 36 -5.59 0.25 2.24
CA VAL A 36 -4.42 1.14 2.30
C VAL A 36 -4.70 2.39 1.49
N ARG A 37 -4.03 3.50 1.83
CA ARG A 37 -4.14 4.76 1.12
C ARG A 37 -2.80 5.16 0.50
N PHE A 38 -2.82 5.49 -0.78
CA PHE A 38 -1.70 6.13 -1.49
C PHE A 38 -1.92 7.63 -1.64
N CYS A 39 -0.84 8.39 -1.79
CA CYS A 39 -0.87 9.81 -2.12
C CYS A 39 -0.37 10.00 -3.55
N PHE A 40 -1.23 10.52 -4.43
CA PHE A 40 -0.94 10.69 -5.86
C PHE A 40 -0.38 12.07 -6.22
N ALA A 41 -0.26 12.99 -5.26
CA ALA A 41 0.35 14.31 -5.47
C ALA A 41 1.89 14.19 -5.58
N LYS A 42 2.33 13.65 -6.73
CA LYS A 42 3.71 13.35 -7.11
C LYS A 42 3.88 13.63 -8.61
N GLU A 43 5.14 13.73 -9.04
CA GLU A 43 5.46 13.80 -10.47
C GLU A 43 5.01 12.54 -11.20
N GLN A 44 4.62 12.68 -12.47
CA GLN A 44 4.14 11.56 -13.29
C GLN A 44 5.13 10.40 -13.32
N SER A 45 6.44 10.68 -13.44
CA SER A 45 7.49 9.66 -13.44
C SER A 45 7.52 8.82 -12.15
N VAL A 46 7.22 9.42 -11.00
CA VAL A 46 7.15 8.71 -9.72
C VAL A 46 5.92 7.80 -9.67
N LEU A 47 4.80 8.24 -10.26
CA LEU A 47 3.59 7.44 -10.34
C LEU A 47 3.77 6.24 -11.28
N ASP A 48 4.45 6.43 -12.42
CA ASP A 48 4.74 5.38 -13.38
C ASP A 48 5.65 4.31 -12.74
N GLU A 49 6.74 4.74 -12.08
CA GLU A 49 7.65 3.84 -11.35
C GLU A 49 6.92 3.06 -10.24
N ALA A 50 6.05 3.73 -9.48
CA ALA A 50 5.26 3.09 -8.45
C ALA A 50 4.31 2.02 -9.04
N CYS A 51 3.66 2.32 -10.17
CA CYS A 51 2.80 1.37 -10.87
C CYS A 51 3.58 0.12 -11.31
N GLU A 52 4.74 0.29 -11.94
CA GLU A 52 5.62 -0.80 -12.35
C GLU A 52 6.06 -1.67 -11.16
N LYS A 53 6.49 -1.04 -10.07
CA LYS A 53 6.90 -1.72 -8.83
C LYS A 53 5.76 -2.52 -8.21
N LEU A 54 4.54 -1.97 -8.20
CA LEU A 54 3.36 -2.62 -7.63
C LEU A 54 2.94 -3.88 -8.40
N GLN A 55 3.26 -4.00 -9.70
CA GLN A 55 2.94 -5.20 -10.48
C GLN A 55 3.60 -6.48 -9.93
N LYS A 56 4.68 -6.36 -9.15
CA LYS A 56 5.34 -7.49 -8.47
C LYS A 56 4.42 -8.24 -7.51
N LEU A 57 3.33 -7.63 -7.07
CA LEU A 57 2.32 -8.27 -6.21
C LEU A 57 1.41 -9.25 -6.97
N ARG A 58 1.38 -9.21 -8.30
CA ARG A 58 0.46 -10.00 -9.15
C ARG A 58 0.93 -11.44 -9.39
N THR A 59 2.10 -11.81 -8.86
CA THR A 59 2.75 -13.12 -9.10
C THR A 59 2.82 -13.98 -7.84
N VAL A 60 1.95 -13.71 -6.85
CA VAL A 60 1.80 -14.52 -5.63
C VAL A 60 0.38 -15.06 -5.54
#